data_AF-A0A533RU39-F1
#
_entry.id   AF-A0A533RU39-F1
#
_cell.length_a   1.000
_cell.length_b   1.000
_cell.length_c   1.000
_cell.angle_alpha   90.00
_cell.angle_beta   90.00
_cell.angle_gamma   90.00
#
_symmetry.space_group_name_H-M   'P 1'
#
loop_
_entity.id
_entity.type
_entity.pdbx_description
1 polymer ?
#
loop_
_entity_poly.entity_id
_entity_poly.type
_entity_poly.pdbx_seq_one_letter_code
_entity_poly.pdbx_strand_id
1 'polypeptide(L)' 'MFGGRIGLPELLIILVVVLLLFGVGRISKISEELGKSIRAFRKGMSGEEENK' A
#
# COMPACT_ATOMS: atom_id res chain seq x y z
N MET A 1 -23.77 -17.82 9.09
CA MET A 1 -23.20 -17.78 10.46
C MET A 1 -21.85 -17.10 10.37
N PHE A 2 -21.82 -15.84 10.79
CA PHE A 2 -20.71 -14.89 10.64
C PHE A 2 -19.57 -15.22 11.62
N GLY A 3 -18.67 -16.12 11.26
CA GLY A 3 -17.57 -16.45 12.18
C GLY A 3 -16.50 -17.33 11.56
N GLY A 4 -15.30 -16.78 11.45
CA GLY A 4 -14.08 -17.59 11.47
C GLY A 4 -12.89 -17.01 10.73
N ARG A 5 -13.10 -16.39 9.57
CA ARG A 5 -12.01 -15.86 8.74
C ARG A 5 -12.55 -14.63 8.01
N ILE A 6 -11.89 -13.49 8.14
CA ILE A 6 -12.11 -12.39 7.20
C ILE A 6 -11.77 -12.97 5.84
N GLY A 7 -12.79 -13.30 5.05
CA GLY A 7 -12.63 -13.84 3.73
C GLY A 7 -12.17 -12.75 2.78
N LEU A 8 -11.73 -13.18 1.60
CA LEU A 8 -11.47 -12.25 0.49
C LEU A 8 -12.68 -11.33 0.22
N PRO A 9 -13.95 -11.78 0.28
CA PRO A 9 -15.11 -10.91 0.04
C PRO A 9 -15.25 -9.77 1.05
N GLU A 10 -15.11 -10.05 2.35
CA GLU A 10 -15.24 -9.04 3.41
C GLU A 10 -14.12 -7.99 3.32
N LEU A 11 -12.89 -8.44 3.02
CA LEU A 11 -11.75 -7.53 2.85
C LEU A 11 -11.93 -6.61 1.63
N LEU A 12 -12.54 -7.12 0.55
CA LEU A 12 -12.87 -6.33 -0.63
C LEU A 12 -13.93 -5.25 -0.33
N ILE A 13 -14.96 -5.59 0.45
CA ILE A 13 -15.97 -4.62 0.90
C ILE A 13 -15.33 -3.52 1.74
N ILE A 14 -14.48 -3.89 2.70
CA ILE A 14 -13.75 -2.92 3.54
C ILE A 14 -12.87 -2.01 2.66
N LEU A 15 -12.15 -2.59 1.68
CA LEU A 15 -11.31 -1.84 0.76
C LEU A 15 -12.13 -0.81 -0.03
N VAL A 16 -13.31 -1.19 -0.54
CA VAL A 16 -14.20 -0.27 -1.25
C VAL A 16 -14.66 0.88 -0.34
N VAL A 17 -15.06 0.58 0.90
CA VAL A 17 -15.46 1.62 1.87
C VAL A 17 -14.31 2.59 2.14
N VAL A 18 -13.10 2.07 2.37
CA VAL A 18 -11.89 2.90 2.57
C VAL A 18 -11.61 3.78 1.33
N LEU A 19 -11.73 3.22 0.12
CA LEU A 19 -11.53 3.99 -1.12
C LEU A 19 -12.58 5.08 -1.31
N LEU A 20 -13.83 4.88 -0.88
CA LEU A 20 -14.87 5.90 -0.93
C LEU A 20 -14.64 7.02 0.10
N LEU A 21 -14.20 6.68 1.31
CA LEU A 21 -13.94 7.64 2.39
C LEU A 21 -12.71 8.51 2.11
N PHE A 22 -11.62 7.88 1.70
CA PHE A 22 -10.35 8.58 1.48
C PHE A 22 -10.19 9.08 0.03
N GLY A 23 -10.89 8.46 -0.92
CA GLY A 23 -10.72 8.72 -2.34
C GLY A 23 -9.47 8.04 -2.92
N VAL A 24 -9.56 7.60 -4.17
CA VAL A 24 -8.45 6.95 -4.89
C VAL A 24 -7.20 7.84 -4.98
N GLY A 25 -7.38 9.14 -5.21
CA GLY A 25 -6.26 10.08 -5.40
C GLY A 25 -5.42 10.30 -4.13
N ARG A 26 -6.04 10.31 -2.94
CA ARG A 26 -5.32 10.46 -1.67
C ARG A 26 -4.51 9.21 -1.35
N ILE A 27 -5.08 8.02 -1.57
CA ILE A 27 -4.37 6.75 -1.40
C ILE A 27 -3.20 6.63 -2.38
N SER A 28 -3.39 6.98 -3.66
CA SER A 28 -2.32 6.97 -4.66
C SER A 28 -1.17 7.92 -4.29
N LYS A 29 -1.46 9.13 -3.81
CA LYS A 29 -0.42 10.08 -3.39
C LYS A 29 0.40 9.57 -2.21
N ILE A 30 -0.26 9.05 -1.17
CA ILE A 30 0.41 8.50 0.01
C ILE A 30 1.25 7.29 -0.37
N SER A 31 0.71 6.38 -1.17
CA SER A 31 1.44 5.18 -1.62
C SER A 31 2.60 5.51 -2.55
N GLU A 32 2.53 6.58 -3.36
CA GLU A 32 3.65 7.08 -4.14
C GLU A 32 4.80 7.60 -3.24
N GLU A 33 4.49 8.41 -2.24
CA GLU A 33 5.45 8.94 -1.27
C GLU A 33 6.08 7.83 -0.43
N LEU A 34 5.28 6.89 0.06
CA LEU A 34 5.74 5.70 0.78
C LEU A 34 6.61 4.81 -0.13
N GLY A 35 6.20 4.60 -1.38
CA GLY A 35 6.94 3.79 -2.34
C GLY A 35 8.31 4.40 -2.69
N LYS A 36 8.40 5.72 -2.83
CA LYS A 36 9.68 6.43 -2.99
C LYS A 36 10.58 6.22 -1.78
N SER A 37 10.02 6.34 -0.57
CA SER A 37 10.75 6.15 0.68
C SER A 37 11.26 4.71 0.85
N ILE A 38 10.42 3.72 0.58
CA ILE A 38 10.79 2.29 0.60
C ILE A 38 11.87 1.98 -0.44
N ARG A 39 11.77 2.55 -1.64
CA ARG A 39 12.81 2.39 -2.68
C ARG A 39 14.15 2.98 -2.26
N ALA A 40 14.15 4.19 -1.71
CA ALA A 40 15.37 4.83 -1.19
C ALA A 40 15.98 4.02 -0.04
N PHE A 41 15.15 3.54 0.88
CA PHE A 41 15.56 2.69 2.00
C PHE A 41 16.18 1.38 1.50
N ARG A 42 15.53 0.71 0.54
CA ARG A 42 16.06 -0.52 -0.07
C ARG A 42 17.38 -0.27 -0.79
N LYS A 43 17.51 0.83 -1.55
CA LYS A 43 18.75 1.20 -2.24
C LYS A 43 19.91 1.42 -1.26
N GLY A 44 19.67 2.16 -0.18
CA GLY A 44 20.68 2.40 0.87
C GLY A 44 21.08 1.13 1.63
N MET A 45 20.14 0.19 1.86
CA MET A 45 20.45 -1.09 2.49
C MET A 45 21.16 -2.08 1.56
N SER A 46 20.84 -2.07 0.27
CA SER A 46 21.43 -2.99 -0.72
C SER A 46 22.84 -2.58 -1.15
N GLY A 47 23.34 -1.41 -0.71
CA GLY A 47 24.68 -0.94 -1.07
C GLY A 47 24.88 -0.74 -2.58
N GLU A 48 23.80 -0.74 -3.37
CA GLU A 48 23.81 -0.50 -4.82
C GLU A 48 23.92 1.02 -5.08
N GLU A 49 25.07 1.57 -4.68
CA GLU A 49 25.59 2.84 -5.19
C GLU A 49 26.84 2.55 -6.00
N GLU A 50 26.65 2.44 -7.33
CA GLU A 50 27.54 2.82 -8.44
C GLU A 50 27.45 1.82 -9.61
N ASN A 51 26.46 2.00 -10.48
CA ASN A 51 26.67 1.82 -11.91
C ASN A 51 25.65 2.62 -12.74
N LYS A 52 25.71 3.95 -12.63
CA LYS A 52 25.64 4.89 -13.75
C LYS A 52 25.81 6.33 -13.29
#